data_AF-A0A920ASZ7-F1
#
_entry.id   AF-A0A920ASZ7-F1
#
_cell.length_a   1.000
_cell.length_b   1.000
_cell.length_c   1.000
_cell.angle_alpha   90.00
_cell.angle_beta   90.00
_cell.angle_gamma   90.00
#
_symmetry.space_group_name_H-M   'P 1'
#
loop_
_entity.id
_entity.type
_entity.pdbx_description
1 polymer ?
#
loop_
_entity_poly.entity_id
_entity_poly.type
_entity_poly.pdbx_seq_one_letter_code
_entity_poly.pdbx_strand_id
1 'polypeptide(L)' 'MNKLLISHRGNLRGPNPDYENNPEHIVKNVLPNFDCEVDLRFDSHNNTFIWVTILISTKLIFHG' A
#
# COMPACT_ATOMS: atom_id res chain seq x y z
N MET A 1 11.32 4.80 -24.45
CA MET A 1 11.22 4.27 -23.07
C MET A 1 10.29 5.18 -22.30
N ASN A 2 9.12 4.70 -21.90
CA ASN A 2 8.29 5.42 -20.94
C ASN A 2 8.88 5.22 -19.54
N LYS A 3 9.07 6.31 -18.80
CA LYS A 3 9.51 6.24 -17.41
C LYS A 3 8.32 5.84 -16.55
N LEU A 4 8.48 4.79 -15.74
CA LEU A 4 7.53 4.42 -14.70
C LEU A 4 7.70 5.39 -13.53
N LEU A 5 6.62 6.05 -13.12
CA LEU A 5 6.60 6.93 -11.95
C LEU A 5 5.90 6.18 -10.81
N ILE A 6 6.68 5.88 -9.77
CA ILE A 6 6.21 5.11 -8.62
C ILE A 6 6.25 6.01 -7.39
N SER A 7 5.12 6.11 -6.71
CA SER A 7 4.98 6.76 -5.41
C SER A 7 5.49 5.82 -4.32
N HIS A 8 6.57 6.20 -3.63
CA HIS A 8 7.13 5.43 -2.52
C HIS A 8 6.21 5.50 -1.29
N ARG A 9 5.70 4.36 -0.82
CA ARG A 9 4.75 4.23 0.30
C ARG A 9 3.48 5.07 0.19
N GLY A 10 3.11 5.51 -1.02
CA GLY A 10 1.96 6.39 -1.23
C GLY A 10 2.23 7.90 -1.08
N ASN A 11 3.48 8.31 -0.84
CA ASN A 11 3.80 9.73 -0.68
C ASN A 11 3.93 10.48 -2.02
N LEU A 12 3.12 11.52 -2.20
CA LEU A 12 3.16 12.39 -3.39
C LEU A 12 4.15 13.57 -3.26
N ARG A 13 4.53 13.96 -2.04
CA ARG A 13 5.33 15.17 -1.76
C ARG A 13 6.35 14.95 -0.63
N GLY A 14 7.29 14.04 -0.88
CA GLY A 14 8.27 13.63 0.14
C GLY A 14 7.65 12.82 1.29
N PRO A 15 8.44 12.37 2.27
CA PRO A 15 7.95 11.52 3.34
C PRO A 15 6.88 12.21 4.19
N ASN A 16 5.69 11.61 4.27
CA ASN A 16 4.63 12.01 5.18
C ASN A 16 4.08 10.78 5.95
N PRO A 17 4.44 10.63 7.23
CA PRO A 17 4.02 9.48 8.05
C PRO A 17 2.50 9.27 8.14
N ASP A 18 1.69 10.32 7.97
CA ASP A 18 0.23 10.23 8.04
C ASP A 18 -0.37 9.52 6.81
N TYR A 19 0.37 9.49 5.70
CA TYR A 19 -0.04 8.90 4.43
C TYR A 19 0.76 7.66 4.04
N GLU A 20 1.90 7.42 4.69
CA GLU A 20 2.72 6.24 4.45
C GLU A 20 1.93 4.95 4.64
N ASN A 21 1.92 4.11 3.61
CA ASN A 21 1.23 2.81 3.58
C ASN A 21 -0.27 2.88 3.93
N ASN A 22 -0.89 4.07 3.86
CA ASN A 22 -2.31 4.25 4.11
C ASN A 22 -3.12 3.81 2.86
N PRO A 23 -3.90 2.71 2.91
CA PRO A 23 -4.53 2.17 1.71
C PRO A 23 -5.63 3.08 1.16
N GLU A 24 -6.37 3.76 2.04
CA GLU A 24 -7.41 4.69 1.61
C GLU A 24 -6.80 5.88 0.86
N HIS A 25 -5.68 6.40 1.36
CA HIS A 25 -4.91 7.44 0.67
C HIS A 25 -4.38 6.94 -0.69
N ILE A 26 -3.75 5.75 -0.71
CA ILE A 26 -3.17 5.17 -1.93
C ILE A 26 -4.24 4.98 -3.00
N VAL A 27 -5.37 4.36 -2.65
CA VAL A 27 -6.47 4.09 -3.59
C VAL A 27 -7.09 5.38 -4.12
N LYS A 28 -7.36 6.36 -3.24
CA LYS A 28 -8.07 7.58 -3.64
C LYS A 28 -7.18 8.60 -4.35
N ASN A 29 -5.91 8.72 -3.97
CA ASN A 29 -5.08 9.86 -4.36
C ASN A 29 -3.85 9.47 -5.21
N VAL A 30 -3.32 8.26 -5.05
CA VAL A 30 -2.07 7.84 -5.70
C VAL A 30 -2.34 7.07 -6.99
N LEU A 31 -3.08 5.96 -6.89
CA LEU A 31 -3.37 5.06 -8.02
C LEU A 31 -4.02 5.70 -9.26
N PRO A 32 -4.79 6.81 -9.17
CA PRO A 32 -5.28 7.49 -10.35
C PRO A 32 -4.19 8.09 -11.25
N ASN A 33 -3.00 8.36 -10.70
CA ASN A 33 -1.94 9.09 -11.38
C ASN A 33 -0.60 8.35 -11.41
N PHE A 34 -0.34 7.46 -10.46
CA PHE A 34 0.94 6.79 -10.27
C PHE A 34 0.74 5.36 -9.78
N ASP A 35 1.68 4.50 -10.12
CA ASP A 35 1.84 3.24 -9.40
C ASP A 35 2.40 3.51 -8.00
N CYS A 36 2.21 2.58 -7.06
CA CYS A 36 2.61 2.74 -5.67
C CYS A 36 3.46 1.57 -5.20
N GLU A 37 4.60 1.87 -4.58
CA GLU A 37 5.35 0.91 -3.77
C GLU A 37 4.81 0.93 -2.33
N VAL A 38 4.81 -0.22 -1.66
CA VAL A 38 4.21 -0.41 -0.34
C VAL A 38 4.98 -1.45 0.47
N ASP A 39 5.00 -1.29 1.79
CA ASP A 39 5.62 -2.25 2.71
C ASP A 39 4.59 -3.18 3.33
N LEU A 40 4.86 -4.49 3.24
CA LEU A 40 4.09 -5.52 3.92
C LEU A 40 4.93 -6.15 5.04
N ARG A 41 4.27 -6.55 6.13
CA ARG A 41 4.86 -7.36 7.19
C ARG A 41 4.14 -8.70 7.25
N PHE A 42 4.89 -9.76 7.52
CA PHE A 42 4.30 -11.08 7.74
C PHE A 42 4.04 -11.28 9.24
N ASP A 43 2.79 -11.60 9.57
CA ASP A 43 2.38 -12.06 10.90
C ASP A 43 2.37 -13.60 10.90
N SER A 44 3.37 -14.19 11.56
CA SER A 44 3.52 -15.63 11.66
C SER A 44 2.48 -16.30 12.56
N HIS A 45 1.86 -15.56 13.48
CA HIS A 45 0.84 -16.13 14.37
C HIS A 45 -0.44 -16.41 13.61
N ASN A 46 -0.83 -15.46 12.75
CA ASN A 46 -2.02 -15.57 11.91
C ASN A 46 -1.71 -16.15 10.53
N ASN A 47 -0.43 -16.38 10.20
CA ASN A 47 0.05 -16.81 8.89
C ASN A 47 -0.48 -15.89 7.76
N THR A 48 -0.43 -14.58 7.98
CA THR A 48 -0.98 -13.57 7.06
C THR A 48 -0.01 -12.41 6.85
N PHE A 49 -0.13 -11.71 5.73
CA PHE A 49 0.56 -10.42 5.55
C PHE A 49 -0.33 -9.30 6.08
N ILE A 50 0.21 -8.52 7.01
CA ILE A 50 -0.37 -7.30 7.52
C ILE A 50 0.35 -6.10 6.91
N TRP A 51 -0.40 -5.09 6.55
CA TRP A 51 0.17 -3.77 6.32
C TRP A 51 0.56 -3.17 7.66
N VAL A 52 1.50 -2.25 7.67
CA VAL A 52 1.68 -1.35 8.81
C VAL A 52 0.46 -0.41 8.81
N THR A 53 -0.62 -0.89 9.42
CA THR A 53 -2.00 -0.34 9.46
C THR A 53 -2.92 -0.80 8.32
N ILE A 54 -3.56 -1.96 8.50
CA ILE A 54 -4.88 -2.25 7.90
C ILE A 54 -5.81 -2.85 8.95
N LEU A 55 -6.93 -2.16 9.17
CA LEU A 55 -8.21 -2.79 9.47
C LEU A 55 -9.08 -2.52 8.24
N ILE A 56 -8.92 -3.34 7.21
CA ILE A 56 -9.77 -3.35 6.02
C ILE A 56 -10.19 -4.81 5.86
N SER A 57 -11.44 -5.04 6.21
CA SER A 57 -12.22 -6.21 5.85
C SER A 57 -12.43 -6.19 4.34
N THR A 58 -11.45 -6.63 3.57
CA THR A 58 -11.67 -7.11 2.21
C THR A 58 -10.95 -8.44 2.05
N LYS A 59 -11.77 -9.48 2.01
CA LYS A 59 -11.50 -10.86 1.64
C LYS A 59 -10.41 -10.93 0.55
N LEU A 60 -9.14 -11.06 0.94
CA LEU A 60 -8.09 -11.56 0.05
C LEU A 60 -8.42 -13.03 -0.20
N ILE A 61 -9.08 -13.32 -1.32
CA ILE A 61 -9.20 -14.69 -1.81
C ILE A 61 -7.83 -15.04 -2.40
N PHE A 62 -6.96 -15.64 -1.58
CA PHE A 62 -5.88 -16.45 -2.11
C PHE A 62 -6.50 -17.67 -2.80
N HIS A 63 -6.44 -17.70 -4.13
CA HIS A 63 -6.63 -18.95 -4.87
C HIS A 63 -5.33 -19.75 -4.71
N GLY A 64 -5.38 -20.74 -3.82
CA GLY A 64 -4.51 -21.92 -3.88
C GLY A 64 -5.17 -22.99 -4.73
#